data_AF-A0A0R3R1Q6-F1
#
_entry.id   AF-A0A0R3R1Q6-F1
#
_cell.length_a   1.000
_cell.length_b   1.000
_cell.length_c   1.000
_cell.angle_alpha   90.00
_cell.angle_beta   90.00
_cell.angle_gamma   90.00
#
_symmetry.space_group_name_H-M   'P 1'
#
loop_
_entity.id
_entity.type
_entity.pdbx_description
1 polymer ?
#
loop_
_entity_poly.entity_id
_entity_poly.type
_entity_poly.pdbx_seq_one_letter_code
_entity_poly.pdbx_strand_id
1 'polypeptide(L)'
;LQNMFESFLKSFFIRPAEPKHIKLLKLQVLTSLVSETNVQLVLRELQTYVGITEIADAAVEAIGQCAIRVSSVADSSVADSCLSGLVSLIASSNENVVSASVVVLKRLLHTNPPLQLLTRVLHLINSVKTPQARACVIWLVATHVDKVPTLAPDVLRKMVKSFTHEDEMVKLQTVNLAAKLWFTNHQKCELLVRHVMQLARFDQSYDVRDRCRFLRNLLFSNNKLSKFANREQFQLGSLSHFLNQRCRRYRDLPQFPQIAPDPSMRNTNQLEEINNDMRVIDEIENDESEEDDFYSDDEEQSEEEESDEYEDEDESDREKNKIEDNEEDREDGKSNKSKEDRVLTIAESEKISGNLDLLLDLNFELAPILADNSVVGPKLVNTSFMPLMNHTVWPTGISIDTCFPRETSPILSSMCAVLFRFTNNLETESAEITVSPKILGQVSTSDQIKVDRLSPGENVIKKVYIDFGDSKRASEWVISARDANEVTITIEAPMGEQIEPIIMTEEQFINGVLRLSGMNEHCGNLKEPLRPEELYTVANCTNVNGSETHFCAQTLSKKQQVLIALESKQVHVHCENIVLGSLLCTDIVKKSLELNS
;
A
#
# COMPACT_ATOMS: atom_id res chain seq x y z
N LEU A 1 -19.23 16.77 24.71
CA LEU A 1 -20.32 16.29 23.80
C LEU A 1 -20.72 14.84 24.07
N GLN A 2 -19.80 13.91 24.40
CA GLN A 2 -20.10 12.49 24.66
C GLN A 2 -21.20 12.25 25.71
N ASN A 3 -21.20 12.97 26.83
CA ASN A 3 -22.17 12.76 27.91
C ASN A 3 -23.62 13.17 27.58
N MET A 4 -23.86 13.92 26.49
CA MET A 4 -25.22 14.39 26.14
C MET A 4 -26.06 13.31 25.48
N PHE A 5 -25.42 12.36 24.79
CA PHE A 5 -26.10 11.31 24.00
C PHE A 5 -26.10 9.94 24.67
N GLU A 6 -25.42 9.78 25.81
CA GLU A 6 -25.33 8.50 26.54
C GLU A 6 -26.71 7.98 26.99
N SER A 7 -27.62 8.88 27.39
CA SER A 7 -29.00 8.52 27.75
C SER A 7 -29.83 8.01 26.56
N PHE A 8 -29.43 8.32 25.33
CA PHE A 8 -30.12 7.96 24.10
C PHE A 8 -29.47 6.78 23.37
N LEU A 9 -28.54 6.07 24.00
CA LEU A 9 -27.79 4.97 23.38
C LEU A 9 -28.68 3.93 22.70
N LYS A 10 -29.79 3.55 23.33
CA LYS A 10 -30.76 2.58 22.78
C LYS A 10 -31.45 3.05 21.49
N SER A 11 -31.53 4.36 21.26
CA SER A 11 -32.12 4.95 20.05
C SER A 11 -31.24 4.73 18.82
N PHE A 12 -29.94 4.53 19.03
CA PHE A 12 -28.96 4.29 17.97
C PHE A 12 -28.82 2.81 17.61
N PHE A 13 -29.57 1.90 18.25
CA PHE A 13 -29.61 0.50 17.82
C PHE A 13 -30.18 0.37 16.41
N ILE A 14 -29.55 -0.52 15.64
CA ILE A 14 -29.81 -0.75 14.23
C ILE A 14 -31.05 -1.63 14.11
N ARG A 15 -31.98 -1.22 13.23
CA ARG A 15 -33.14 -2.03 12.89
C ARG A 15 -32.94 -2.68 11.52
N PRO A 16 -33.40 -3.93 11.31
CA PRO A 16 -33.19 -4.63 10.03
C PRO A 16 -33.74 -3.88 8.80
N ALA A 17 -34.86 -3.17 8.96
CA ALA A 17 -35.54 -2.43 7.90
C ALA A 17 -34.85 -1.10 7.50
N GLU A 18 -33.76 -0.70 8.17
CA GLU A 18 -33.09 0.56 7.89
C GLU A 18 -32.19 0.46 6.63
N PRO A 19 -32.07 1.53 5.82
CA PRO A 19 -31.12 1.59 4.72
C PRO A 19 -29.67 1.42 5.18
N LYS A 20 -28.82 0.77 4.37
CA LYS A 20 -27.40 0.50 4.70
C LYS A 20 -26.64 1.72 5.22
N HIS A 21 -26.79 2.88 4.59
CA HIS A 21 -26.10 4.11 5.01
C HIS A 21 -26.49 4.56 6.43
N ILE A 22 -27.76 4.41 6.82
CA ILE A 22 -28.22 4.72 8.19
C ILE A 22 -27.64 3.71 9.18
N LYS A 23 -27.62 2.42 8.80
CA LYS A 23 -27.02 1.36 9.62
C LYS A 23 -25.54 1.65 9.92
N LEU A 24 -24.76 2.04 8.90
CA LEU A 24 -23.34 2.38 9.05
C LEU A 24 -23.12 3.62 9.92
N LEU A 25 -23.90 4.70 9.72
CA LEU A 25 -23.82 5.90 10.55
C LEU A 25 -24.15 5.60 12.01
N LYS A 26 -25.23 4.85 12.26
CA LYS A 26 -25.59 4.41 13.61
C LYS A 26 -24.48 3.60 14.26
N LEU A 27 -23.84 2.72 13.50
CA LEU A 27 -22.71 1.93 13.98
C LEU A 27 -21.52 2.80 14.39
N GLN A 28 -21.16 3.80 13.59
CA GLN A 28 -20.11 4.77 13.90
C GLN A 28 -20.43 5.61 15.14
N VAL A 29 -21.70 6.01 15.30
CA VAL A 29 -22.16 6.73 16.50
C VAL A 29 -22.09 5.81 17.71
N LEU A 30 -22.55 4.56 17.60
CA LEU A 30 -22.48 3.58 18.68
C LEU A 30 -21.04 3.34 19.15
N THR A 31 -20.08 3.20 18.24
CA THR A 31 -18.67 3.03 18.62
C THR A 31 -18.11 4.27 19.32
N SER A 32 -18.50 5.46 18.87
CA SER A 32 -18.04 6.75 19.43
C SER A 32 -18.61 7.06 20.81
N LEU A 33 -19.78 6.50 21.14
CA LEU A 33 -20.47 6.63 22.43
C LEU A 33 -20.09 5.54 23.45
N VAL A 34 -19.18 4.63 23.11
CA VAL A 34 -18.73 3.58 24.04
C VAL A 34 -18.06 4.19 25.26
N SER A 35 -18.55 3.80 26.44
CA SER A 35 -18.03 4.14 27.76
C SER A 35 -17.90 2.88 28.61
N GLU A 36 -17.20 2.97 29.74
CA GLU A 36 -16.96 1.85 30.66
C GLU A 36 -18.27 1.21 31.17
N THR A 37 -19.32 2.01 31.31
CA THR A 37 -20.62 1.57 31.84
C THR A 37 -21.48 0.87 30.80
N ASN A 38 -21.33 1.22 29.51
CA ASN A 38 -22.22 0.77 28.44
C ASN A 38 -21.59 -0.29 27.51
N VAL A 39 -20.27 -0.49 27.58
CA VAL A 39 -19.51 -1.36 26.68
C VAL A 39 -20.08 -2.77 26.57
N GLN A 40 -20.53 -3.38 27.67
CA GLN A 40 -21.07 -4.75 27.64
C GLN A 40 -22.38 -4.84 26.85
N LEU A 41 -23.21 -3.79 26.94
CA LEU A 41 -24.47 -3.72 26.20
C LEU A 41 -24.18 -3.51 24.71
N VAL A 42 -23.29 -2.57 24.38
CA VAL A 42 -22.88 -2.29 23.00
C VAL A 42 -22.24 -3.52 22.38
N LEU A 43 -21.34 -4.22 23.09
CA LEU A 43 -20.66 -5.41 22.57
C LEU A 43 -21.63 -6.54 22.23
N ARG A 44 -22.62 -6.81 23.09
CA ARG A 44 -23.67 -7.81 22.82
C ARG A 44 -24.44 -7.46 21.55
N GLU A 45 -24.75 -6.19 21.38
CA GLU A 45 -25.49 -5.71 20.23
C GLU A 45 -24.65 -5.80 18.94
N LEU A 46 -23.39 -5.36 18.98
CA LEU A 46 -22.43 -5.50 17.88
C LEU A 46 -22.25 -6.98 17.46
N GLN A 47 -22.21 -7.90 18.42
CA GLN A 47 -22.15 -9.34 18.14
C GLN A 47 -23.37 -9.85 17.36
N THR A 48 -24.56 -9.27 17.57
CA THR A 48 -25.73 -9.60 16.74
C THR A 48 -25.59 -9.03 15.33
N TYR A 49 -24.99 -7.84 15.19
CA TYR A 49 -24.80 -7.18 13.89
C TYR A 49 -23.79 -7.88 12.99
N VAL A 50 -22.83 -8.63 13.56
CA VAL A 50 -21.94 -9.50 12.77
C VAL A 50 -22.74 -10.54 11.95
N GLY A 51 -23.93 -10.93 12.40
CA GLY A 51 -24.82 -11.82 11.64
C GLY A 51 -25.51 -11.16 10.44
N ILE A 52 -25.48 -9.82 10.32
CA ILE A 52 -26.12 -9.08 9.24
C ILE A 52 -25.11 -8.87 8.11
N THR A 53 -25.29 -9.61 7.01
CA THR A 53 -24.35 -9.66 5.88
C THR A 53 -23.95 -8.29 5.32
N GLU A 54 -24.86 -7.31 5.31
CA GLU A 54 -24.63 -5.97 4.75
C GLU A 54 -23.67 -5.09 5.56
N ILE A 55 -23.53 -5.34 6.86
CA ILE A 55 -22.77 -4.50 7.82
C ILE A 55 -21.78 -5.32 8.66
N ALA A 56 -21.58 -6.59 8.31
CA ALA A 56 -20.84 -7.53 9.15
C ALA A 56 -19.36 -7.14 9.30
N ASP A 57 -18.74 -6.65 8.22
CA ASP A 57 -17.39 -6.10 8.18
C ASP A 57 -17.24 -4.89 9.11
N ALA A 58 -18.13 -3.91 8.97
CA ALA A 58 -18.14 -2.72 9.80
C ALA A 58 -18.43 -3.05 11.28
N ALA A 59 -19.27 -4.05 11.55
CA ALA A 59 -19.57 -4.51 12.92
C ALA A 59 -18.34 -5.16 13.57
N VAL A 60 -17.57 -5.96 12.82
CA VAL A 60 -16.31 -6.53 13.30
C VAL A 60 -15.28 -5.45 13.57
N GLU A 61 -15.16 -4.45 12.69
CA GLU A 61 -14.28 -3.31 12.91
C GLU A 61 -14.69 -2.50 14.15
N ALA A 62 -15.99 -2.28 14.34
CA ALA A 62 -16.56 -1.64 15.51
C ALA A 62 -16.18 -2.37 16.80
N ILE A 63 -16.27 -3.71 16.83
CA ILE A 63 -15.80 -4.54 17.97
C ILE A 63 -14.31 -4.31 18.23
N GLY A 64 -13.50 -4.25 17.16
CA GLY A 64 -12.08 -3.94 17.26
C GLY A 64 -11.78 -2.57 17.88
N GLN A 65 -12.50 -1.53 17.46
CA GLN A 65 -12.37 -0.19 18.02
C GLN A 65 -12.81 -0.15 19.50
N CYS A 66 -13.88 -0.90 19.85
CA CYS A 66 -14.30 -1.05 21.23
C CYS A 66 -13.20 -1.68 22.08
N ALA A 67 -12.52 -2.72 21.57
CA ALA A 67 -11.40 -3.35 22.26
C ALA A 67 -10.27 -2.34 22.57
N ILE A 68 -9.86 -1.51 21.59
CA ILE A 68 -8.80 -0.50 21.78
C ILE A 68 -9.20 0.55 22.81
N ARG A 69 -10.41 1.11 22.69
CA ARG A 69 -10.89 2.14 23.62
C ARG A 69 -10.94 1.62 25.05
N VAL A 70 -11.40 0.38 25.23
CA VAL A 70 -11.54 -0.24 26.55
C VAL A 70 -10.20 -0.72 27.10
N SER A 71 -9.24 -1.10 26.25
CA SER A 71 -7.87 -1.41 26.69
C SER A 71 -7.13 -0.21 27.30
N SER A 72 -7.56 1.03 27.03
CA SER A 72 -7.03 2.23 27.70
C SER A 72 -7.58 2.42 29.13
N VAL A 73 -8.64 1.71 29.46
CA VAL A 73 -9.34 1.71 30.75
C VAL A 73 -8.92 0.47 31.56
N ALA A 74 -8.87 0.58 32.89
CA ALA A 74 -8.41 -0.47 33.80
C ALA A 74 -9.20 -1.80 33.79
N ASP A 75 -10.25 -1.95 32.97
CA ASP A 75 -11.09 -3.15 32.89
C ASP A 75 -10.62 -4.15 31.80
N SER A 76 -9.63 -4.98 32.15
CA SER A 76 -9.11 -6.07 31.30
C SER A 76 -10.19 -7.08 30.86
N SER A 77 -11.23 -7.28 31.68
CA SER A 77 -12.23 -8.34 31.47
C SER A 77 -13.08 -8.16 30.20
N VAL A 78 -13.36 -6.91 29.81
CA VAL A 78 -14.19 -6.62 28.64
C VAL A 78 -13.35 -6.66 27.36
N ALA A 79 -12.12 -6.17 27.40
CA ALA A 79 -11.17 -6.33 26.29
C ALA A 79 -10.95 -7.82 25.96
N ASP A 80 -10.80 -8.66 26.98
CA ASP A 80 -10.70 -10.12 26.81
C ASP A 80 -11.97 -10.73 26.19
N SER A 81 -13.16 -10.20 26.53
CA SER A 81 -14.43 -10.61 25.92
C SER A 81 -14.51 -10.22 24.44
N CYS A 82 -14.10 -9.01 24.07
CA CYS A 82 -14.03 -8.55 22.68
C CYS A 82 -13.07 -9.43 21.86
N LEU A 83 -11.88 -9.66 22.39
CA LEU A 83 -10.85 -10.49 21.76
C LEU A 83 -11.30 -11.95 21.62
N SER A 84 -11.91 -12.52 22.66
CA SER A 84 -12.53 -13.85 22.64
C SER A 84 -13.62 -13.96 21.56
N GLY A 85 -14.44 -12.91 21.41
CA GLY A 85 -15.43 -12.78 20.35
C GLY A 85 -14.77 -12.79 18.97
N LEU A 86 -13.81 -11.90 18.73
CA LEU A 86 -13.08 -11.81 17.46
C LEU A 86 -12.39 -13.13 17.08
N VAL A 87 -11.77 -13.81 18.03
CA VAL A 87 -11.13 -15.12 17.80
C VAL A 87 -12.16 -16.18 17.37
N SER A 88 -13.37 -16.15 17.91
CA SER A 88 -14.44 -17.06 17.46
C SER A 88 -14.91 -16.77 16.03
N LEU A 89 -14.84 -15.51 15.59
CA LEU A 89 -15.25 -15.10 14.25
C LEU A 89 -14.29 -15.55 13.16
N ILE A 90 -13.01 -15.80 13.48
CA ILE A 90 -12.03 -16.38 12.54
C ILE A 90 -12.48 -17.77 12.04
N ALA A 91 -13.19 -18.52 12.88
CA ALA A 91 -13.69 -19.86 12.53
C ALA A 91 -15.10 -19.83 11.91
N SER A 92 -15.63 -18.64 11.60
CA SER A 92 -16.94 -18.52 10.96
C SER A 92 -16.91 -18.98 9.50
N SER A 93 -18.07 -19.32 8.94
CA SER A 93 -18.22 -19.74 7.55
C SER A 93 -18.30 -18.58 6.55
N ASN A 94 -18.40 -17.33 7.03
CA ASN A 94 -18.55 -16.15 6.18
C ASN A 94 -17.19 -15.50 5.93
N GLU A 95 -16.70 -15.59 4.68
CA GLU A 95 -15.36 -15.11 4.31
C GLU A 95 -15.17 -13.61 4.59
N ASN A 96 -16.20 -12.78 4.41
CA ASN A 96 -16.11 -11.34 4.68
C ASN A 96 -15.88 -11.06 6.18
N VAL A 97 -16.58 -11.81 7.04
CA VAL A 97 -16.42 -11.71 8.50
C VAL A 97 -15.04 -12.20 8.92
N VAL A 98 -14.59 -13.31 8.34
CA VAL A 98 -13.27 -13.87 8.60
C VAL A 98 -12.17 -12.88 8.19
N SER A 99 -12.30 -12.27 7.01
CA SER A 99 -11.35 -11.29 6.47
C SER A 99 -11.23 -10.06 7.39
N ALA A 100 -12.36 -9.44 7.74
CA ALA A 100 -12.41 -8.31 8.64
C ALA A 100 -11.84 -8.68 10.03
N SER A 101 -12.17 -9.86 10.55
CA SER A 101 -11.70 -10.33 11.87
C SER A 101 -10.20 -10.53 11.89
N VAL A 102 -9.62 -11.05 10.81
CA VAL A 102 -8.17 -11.23 10.66
C VAL A 102 -7.44 -9.90 10.68
N VAL A 103 -7.93 -8.90 9.93
CA VAL A 103 -7.33 -7.56 9.88
C VAL A 103 -7.37 -6.91 11.27
N VAL A 104 -8.52 -6.95 11.93
CA VAL A 104 -8.68 -6.40 13.28
C VAL A 104 -7.76 -7.11 14.28
N LEU A 105 -7.68 -8.44 14.25
CA LEU A 105 -6.84 -9.20 15.18
C LEU A 105 -5.35 -8.96 14.96
N LYS A 106 -4.89 -8.85 13.70
CA LYS A 106 -3.50 -8.47 13.42
C LYS A 106 -3.17 -7.12 14.05
N ARG A 107 -4.06 -6.13 13.89
CA ARG A 107 -3.91 -4.79 14.49
C ARG A 107 -3.87 -4.82 16.01
N LEU A 108 -4.73 -5.60 16.66
CA LEU A 108 -4.83 -5.64 18.13
C LEU A 108 -3.71 -6.44 18.80
N LEU A 109 -3.26 -7.52 18.16
CA LEU A 109 -2.37 -8.51 18.78
C LEU A 109 -0.91 -8.38 18.32
N HIS A 110 -0.58 -7.38 17.52
CA HIS A 110 0.79 -7.11 17.08
C HIS A 110 1.72 -6.87 18.28
N THR A 111 1.36 -5.95 19.18
CA THR A 111 2.26 -5.48 20.24
C THR A 111 2.44 -6.50 21.37
N ASN A 112 1.36 -7.02 21.96
CA ASN A 112 1.46 -7.97 23.08
C ASN A 112 0.14 -8.75 23.33
N PRO A 113 -0.03 -9.96 22.76
CA PRO A 113 -1.19 -10.79 23.03
C PRO A 113 -1.08 -11.50 24.39
N PRO A 114 -2.21 -11.69 25.10
CA PRO A 114 -2.25 -12.55 26.29
C PRO A 114 -2.08 -14.02 25.91
N LEU A 115 -1.32 -14.78 26.72
CA LEU A 115 -0.93 -16.16 26.43
C LEU A 115 -2.13 -17.13 26.29
N GLN A 116 -3.20 -16.88 27.06
CA GLN A 116 -4.43 -17.66 26.98
C GLN A 116 -5.11 -17.52 25.59
N LEU A 117 -5.10 -16.32 25.04
CA LEU A 117 -5.65 -16.05 23.71
C LEU A 117 -4.82 -16.76 22.64
N LEU A 118 -3.49 -16.63 22.71
CA LEU A 118 -2.59 -17.27 21.74
C LEU A 118 -2.80 -18.79 21.73
N THR A 119 -2.93 -19.40 22.91
CA THR A 119 -3.25 -20.83 23.07
C THR A 119 -4.59 -21.20 22.43
N ARG A 120 -5.63 -20.37 22.58
CA ARG A 120 -6.94 -20.61 21.96
C ARG A 120 -6.88 -20.51 20.43
N VAL A 121 -6.22 -19.47 19.91
CA VAL A 121 -6.03 -19.27 18.45
C VAL A 121 -5.29 -20.47 17.84
N LEU A 122 -4.28 -20.96 18.54
CA LEU A 122 -3.51 -22.16 18.18
C LEU A 122 -4.38 -23.42 18.09
N HIS A 123 -5.34 -23.61 18.99
CA HIS A 123 -6.26 -24.76 18.94
C HIS A 123 -7.23 -24.69 17.74
N LEU A 124 -7.50 -23.49 17.22
CA LEU A 124 -8.40 -23.28 16.09
C LEU A 124 -7.76 -23.55 14.72
N ILE A 125 -6.43 -23.74 14.62
CA ILE A 125 -5.76 -23.95 13.32
C ILE A 125 -6.34 -25.12 12.50
N ASN A 126 -6.89 -26.13 13.17
CA ASN A 126 -7.51 -27.28 12.52
C ASN A 126 -8.96 -27.01 12.05
N SER A 127 -9.66 -26.06 12.66
CA SER A 127 -11.04 -25.71 12.30
C SER A 127 -11.12 -24.61 11.24
N VAL A 128 -10.07 -23.79 11.12
CA VAL A 128 -10.04 -22.68 10.18
C VAL A 128 -9.78 -23.19 8.76
N LYS A 129 -10.76 -23.00 7.88
CA LYS A 129 -10.69 -23.39 6.46
C LYS A 129 -10.17 -22.26 5.56
N THR A 130 -10.57 -21.02 5.83
CA THR A 130 -10.24 -19.87 4.99
C THR A 130 -8.73 -19.57 5.03
N PRO A 131 -8.05 -19.46 3.88
CA PRO A 131 -6.59 -19.37 3.85
C PRO A 131 -6.06 -18.08 4.48
N GLN A 132 -6.76 -16.95 4.36
CA GLN A 132 -6.40 -15.68 5.01
C GLN A 132 -6.35 -15.79 6.54
N ALA A 133 -7.29 -16.53 7.12
CA ALA A 133 -7.32 -16.79 8.55
C ALA A 133 -6.24 -17.77 8.99
N ARG A 134 -5.98 -18.82 8.21
CA ARG A 134 -4.87 -19.76 8.49
C ARG A 134 -3.54 -19.03 8.52
N ALA A 135 -3.28 -18.18 7.51
CA ALA A 135 -2.09 -17.35 7.44
C ALA A 135 -1.96 -16.41 8.65
N CYS A 136 -3.07 -15.78 9.08
CA CYS A 136 -3.08 -14.93 10.28
C CYS A 136 -2.72 -15.69 11.56
N VAL A 137 -3.28 -16.89 11.76
CA VAL A 137 -2.95 -17.73 12.91
C VAL A 137 -1.46 -18.06 12.92
N ILE A 138 -0.90 -18.48 11.78
CA ILE A 138 0.53 -18.82 11.67
C ILE A 138 1.40 -17.58 11.93
N TRP A 139 1.02 -16.44 11.38
CA TRP A 139 1.71 -15.16 11.59
C TRP A 139 1.72 -14.76 13.06
N LEU A 140 0.59 -14.87 13.78
CA LEU A 140 0.52 -14.56 15.22
C LEU A 140 1.48 -15.43 16.04
N VAL A 141 1.58 -16.71 15.68
CA VAL A 141 2.46 -17.67 16.35
C VAL A 141 3.92 -17.39 16.02
N ALA A 142 4.22 -17.03 14.76
CA ALA A 142 5.57 -16.65 14.34
C ALA A 142 6.03 -15.38 15.05
N THR A 143 5.17 -14.36 15.13
CA THR A 143 5.46 -13.07 15.79
C THR A 143 5.74 -13.26 17.29
N HIS A 144 4.96 -14.11 17.96
CA HIS A 144 5.07 -14.33 19.40
C HIS A 144 5.65 -15.72 19.74
N VAL A 145 6.59 -16.21 18.94
CA VAL A 145 7.16 -17.57 19.07
C VAL A 145 7.78 -17.81 20.46
N ASP A 146 8.36 -16.76 21.06
CA ASP A 146 8.97 -16.80 22.39
C ASP A 146 7.97 -17.08 23.52
N LYS A 147 6.70 -16.68 23.34
CA LYS A 147 5.63 -16.92 24.32
C LYS A 147 5.07 -18.34 24.26
N VAL A 148 5.26 -19.05 23.14
CA VAL A 148 4.70 -20.39 22.89
C VAL A 148 5.75 -21.38 22.35
N PRO A 149 6.88 -21.59 23.06
CA PRO A 149 8.00 -22.39 22.56
C PRO A 149 7.67 -23.88 22.39
N THR A 150 6.65 -24.39 23.10
CA THR A 150 6.18 -25.78 23.00
C THR A 150 5.14 -25.97 21.91
N LEU A 151 4.22 -25.02 21.73
CA LEU A 151 3.11 -25.12 20.78
C LEU A 151 3.52 -24.72 19.36
N ALA A 152 4.45 -23.78 19.19
CA ALA A 152 4.88 -23.34 17.86
C ALA A 152 5.46 -24.49 16.99
N PRO A 153 6.31 -25.40 17.51
CA PRO A 153 6.72 -26.60 16.77
C PRO A 153 5.55 -27.50 16.38
N ASP A 154 4.52 -27.63 17.23
CA ASP A 154 3.34 -28.45 16.94
C ASP A 154 2.47 -27.86 15.83
N VAL A 155 2.35 -26.53 15.76
CA VAL A 155 1.72 -25.85 14.63
C VAL A 155 2.48 -26.15 13.35
N LEU A 156 3.80 -25.99 13.36
CA LEU A 156 4.62 -26.25 12.18
C LEU A 156 4.46 -27.71 11.73
N ARG A 157 4.45 -28.68 12.65
CA ARG A 157 4.17 -30.10 12.33
C ARG A 157 2.82 -30.32 11.67
N LYS A 158 1.78 -29.59 12.08
CA LYS A 158 0.45 -29.67 11.46
C LYS A 158 0.46 -29.07 10.05
N MET A 159 1.05 -27.88 9.89
CA MET A 159 1.10 -27.18 8.60
C MET A 159 1.91 -27.93 7.55
N VAL A 160 3.01 -28.58 7.97
CA VAL A 160 3.85 -29.39 7.07
C VAL A 160 3.08 -30.52 6.40
N LYS A 161 2.12 -31.16 7.09
CA LYS A 161 1.36 -32.28 6.53
C LYS A 161 0.47 -31.88 5.36
N SER A 162 -0.07 -30.67 5.39
CA SER A 162 -0.95 -30.15 4.34
C SER A 162 -0.27 -29.13 3.43
N PHE A 163 1.03 -28.82 3.64
CA PHE A 163 1.75 -27.71 3.00
C PHE A 163 1.54 -27.62 1.48
N THR A 164 1.61 -28.74 0.78
CA THR A 164 1.45 -28.80 -0.69
C THR A 164 0.05 -28.41 -1.17
N HIS A 165 -0.97 -28.58 -0.33
CA HIS A 165 -2.37 -28.28 -0.61
C HIS A 165 -2.84 -26.95 -0.02
N GLU A 166 -1.99 -26.24 0.73
CA GLU A 166 -2.32 -24.93 1.26
C GLU A 166 -2.20 -23.84 0.18
N ASP A 167 -2.84 -22.71 0.46
CA ASP A 167 -2.73 -21.50 -0.37
C ASP A 167 -1.35 -20.83 -0.24
N GLU A 168 -0.95 -20.06 -1.24
CA GLU A 168 0.34 -19.37 -1.31
C GLU A 168 0.63 -18.53 -0.05
N MET A 169 -0.34 -17.73 0.41
CA MET A 169 -0.16 -16.90 1.60
C MET A 169 0.11 -17.73 2.87
N VAL A 170 -0.51 -18.91 2.97
CA VAL A 170 -0.34 -19.82 4.11
C VAL A 170 1.04 -20.48 4.06
N LYS A 171 1.49 -20.86 2.86
CA LYS A 171 2.84 -21.40 2.63
C LYS A 171 3.92 -20.41 3.02
N LEU A 172 3.80 -19.15 2.57
CA LEU A 172 4.75 -18.08 2.91
C LEU A 172 4.86 -17.87 4.43
N GLN A 173 3.72 -17.78 5.14
CA GLN A 173 3.74 -17.67 6.60
C GLN A 173 4.28 -18.92 7.30
N THR A 174 4.04 -20.11 6.74
CA THR A 174 4.61 -21.37 7.27
C THR A 174 6.13 -21.39 7.15
N VAL A 175 6.68 -20.91 6.03
CA VAL A 175 8.12 -20.79 5.81
C VAL A 175 8.73 -19.76 6.78
N ASN A 176 8.06 -18.62 7.02
CA ASN A 176 8.48 -17.63 8.01
C ASN A 176 8.51 -18.21 9.43
N LEU A 177 7.47 -18.96 9.84
CA LEU A 177 7.44 -19.65 11.14
C LEU A 177 8.59 -20.65 11.27
N ALA A 178 8.89 -21.41 10.21
CA ALA A 178 10.02 -22.34 10.19
C ALA A 178 11.35 -21.62 10.36
N ALA A 179 11.55 -20.47 9.70
CA ALA A 179 12.74 -19.65 9.88
C ALA A 179 12.87 -19.12 11.31
N LYS A 180 11.79 -18.61 11.92
CA LYS A 180 11.83 -18.13 13.32
C LYS A 180 12.13 -19.27 14.31
N LEU A 181 11.54 -20.45 14.11
CA LEU A 181 11.82 -21.64 14.94
C LEU A 181 13.25 -22.15 14.83
N TRP A 182 13.93 -21.91 13.70
CA TRP A 182 15.34 -22.21 13.55
C TRP A 182 16.19 -21.45 14.57
N PHE A 183 15.90 -20.17 14.82
CA PHE A 183 16.66 -19.33 15.74
C PHE A 183 16.28 -19.57 17.21
N THR A 184 15.00 -19.79 17.50
CA THR A 184 14.54 -19.92 18.89
C THR A 184 14.68 -21.32 19.46
N ASN A 185 14.50 -22.37 18.64
CA ASN A 185 14.48 -23.76 19.11
C ASN A 185 15.16 -24.72 18.11
N HIS A 186 16.39 -24.38 17.71
CA HIS A 186 17.19 -25.11 16.73
C HIS A 186 17.25 -26.62 17.01
N GLN A 187 17.69 -27.01 18.22
CA GLN A 187 17.97 -28.40 18.60
C GLN A 187 16.78 -29.35 18.39
N LYS A 188 15.55 -28.87 18.55
CA LYS A 188 14.32 -29.69 18.42
C LYS A 188 13.66 -29.56 17.06
N CYS A 189 13.87 -28.45 16.36
CA CYS A 189 13.14 -28.11 15.13
C CYS A 189 13.98 -28.23 13.86
N GLU A 190 15.30 -28.47 13.96
CA GLU A 190 16.22 -28.51 12.81
C GLU A 190 15.73 -29.41 11.67
N LEU A 191 15.36 -30.66 11.96
CA LEU A 191 14.85 -31.61 10.95
C LEU A 191 13.53 -31.14 10.34
N LEU A 192 12.63 -30.57 11.15
CA LEU A 192 11.33 -30.09 10.71
C LEU A 192 11.47 -28.87 9.80
N VAL A 193 12.33 -27.91 10.17
CA VAL A 193 12.61 -26.72 9.36
C VAL A 193 13.25 -27.11 8.04
N ARG A 194 14.22 -28.03 8.04
CA ARG A 194 14.80 -28.55 6.79
C ARG A 194 13.76 -29.19 5.89
N HIS A 195 12.83 -29.96 6.46
CA HIS A 195 11.75 -30.56 5.69
C HIS A 195 10.82 -29.52 5.06
N VAL A 196 10.42 -28.48 5.81
CA VAL A 196 9.63 -27.34 5.27
C VAL A 196 10.35 -26.67 4.11
N MET A 197 11.65 -26.36 4.28
CA MET A 197 12.45 -25.72 3.24
C MET A 197 12.60 -26.61 2.00
N GLN A 198 12.67 -27.93 2.19
CA GLN A 198 12.71 -28.87 1.07
C GLN A 198 11.38 -28.90 0.31
N LEU A 199 10.24 -28.84 0.99
CA LEU A 199 8.92 -28.75 0.36
C LEU A 199 8.78 -27.42 -0.41
N ALA A 200 9.11 -26.30 0.23
CA ALA A 200 9.01 -24.96 -0.38
C ALA A 200 9.94 -24.77 -1.59
N ARG A 201 11.08 -25.47 -1.64
CA ARG A 201 12.01 -25.45 -2.78
C ARG A 201 11.37 -25.94 -4.09
N PHE A 202 10.44 -26.89 -4.01
CA PHE A 202 9.77 -27.48 -5.16
C PHE A 202 8.30 -27.05 -5.28
N ASP A 203 7.92 -25.93 -4.65
CA ASP A 203 6.57 -25.41 -4.76
C ASP A 203 6.28 -24.87 -6.17
N GLN A 204 5.01 -24.79 -6.54
CA GLN A 204 4.58 -24.26 -7.84
C GLN A 204 4.71 -22.72 -7.87
N SER A 205 4.45 -22.05 -6.75
CA SER A 205 4.62 -20.60 -6.65
C SER A 205 6.09 -20.21 -6.84
N TYR A 206 6.32 -19.19 -7.64
CA TYR A 206 7.65 -18.57 -7.78
C TYR A 206 8.06 -17.89 -6.47
N ASP A 207 7.16 -17.12 -5.85
CA ASP A 207 7.43 -16.35 -4.64
C ASP A 207 7.81 -17.25 -3.45
N VAL A 208 7.11 -18.37 -3.28
CA VAL A 208 7.42 -19.36 -2.23
C VAL A 208 8.83 -19.94 -2.45
N ARG A 209 9.19 -20.27 -3.70
CA ARG A 209 10.50 -20.81 -4.03
C ARG A 209 11.61 -19.79 -3.79
N ASP A 210 11.40 -18.54 -4.18
CA ASP A 210 12.37 -17.46 -4.00
C ASP A 210 12.56 -17.11 -2.53
N ARG A 211 11.47 -16.98 -1.77
CA ARG A 211 11.54 -16.78 -0.32
C ARG A 211 12.26 -17.94 0.36
N CYS A 212 12.01 -19.17 -0.09
CA CYS A 212 12.72 -20.35 0.40
C CYS A 212 14.22 -20.29 0.05
N ARG A 213 14.62 -19.94 -1.17
CA ARG A 213 16.04 -19.80 -1.56
C ARG A 213 16.75 -18.79 -0.67
N PHE A 214 16.14 -17.62 -0.50
CA PHE A 214 16.67 -16.56 0.36
C PHE A 214 16.87 -17.05 1.81
N LEU A 215 15.81 -17.58 2.43
CA LEU A 215 15.86 -18.04 3.82
C LEU A 215 16.80 -19.24 3.99
N ARG A 216 16.83 -20.17 3.05
CA ARG A 216 17.72 -21.33 3.10
C ARG A 216 19.19 -20.90 3.06
N ASN A 217 19.53 -19.92 2.22
CA ASN A 217 20.87 -19.37 2.15
C ASN A 217 21.25 -18.63 3.44
N LEU A 218 20.29 -17.95 4.07
CA LEU A 218 20.50 -17.26 5.34
C LEU A 218 20.66 -18.22 6.52
N LEU A 219 19.86 -19.28 6.58
CA LEU A 219 19.80 -20.21 7.71
C LEU A 219 20.87 -21.31 7.66
N PHE A 220 21.21 -21.82 6.46
CA PHE A 220 22.07 -23.00 6.30
C PHE A 220 23.42 -22.69 5.65
N SER A 221 23.73 -21.43 5.34
CA SER A 221 25.09 -21.09 4.92
C SER A 221 26.05 -21.27 6.08
N ASN A 222 26.86 -22.32 6.01
CA ASN A 222 28.11 -22.42 6.77
C ASN A 222 29.10 -21.40 6.19
N ASN A 223 28.99 -20.12 6.55
CA ASN A 223 29.99 -19.05 6.34
C ASN A 223 30.79 -19.09 5.02
N LYS A 224 30.22 -19.60 3.94
CA LYS A 224 30.59 -19.17 2.60
C LYS A 224 29.73 -17.96 2.34
N LEU A 225 29.99 -16.88 3.08
CA LEU A 225 29.68 -15.55 2.53
C LEU A 225 30.18 -15.59 1.09
N SER A 226 29.31 -15.13 0.20
CA SER A 226 29.43 -15.17 -1.24
C SER A 226 30.88 -15.05 -1.76
N LYS A 227 31.16 -15.46 -3.01
CA LYS A 227 32.48 -15.20 -3.66
C LYS A 227 32.93 -13.71 -3.61
N PHE A 228 32.06 -12.82 -3.14
CA PHE A 228 32.23 -11.40 -2.91
C PHE A 228 32.55 -11.00 -1.46
N ALA A 229 32.72 -11.95 -0.51
CA ALA A 229 33.00 -11.67 0.90
C ALA A 229 34.23 -10.77 1.13
N ASN A 230 35.20 -10.81 0.20
CA ASN A 230 36.41 -9.97 0.25
C ASN A 230 36.33 -8.75 -0.68
N ARG A 231 35.12 -8.36 -1.11
CA ARG A 231 34.86 -7.27 -2.08
C ARG A 231 34.00 -6.16 -1.48
N GLU A 232 34.02 -6.02 -0.16
CA GLU A 232 33.32 -4.97 0.61
C GLU A 232 33.75 -3.55 0.22
N GLN A 233 34.87 -3.43 -0.50
CA GLN A 233 35.40 -2.18 -1.05
C GLN A 233 34.47 -1.60 -2.13
N PHE A 234 33.65 -2.45 -2.77
CA PHE A 234 32.78 -2.06 -3.86
C PHE A 234 31.30 -2.26 -3.51
N GLN A 235 30.45 -1.34 -3.96
CA GLN A 235 29.01 -1.40 -3.75
C GLN A 235 28.45 -2.68 -4.38
N LEU A 236 27.74 -3.47 -3.58
CA LEU A 236 27.11 -4.72 -4.00
C LEU A 236 26.26 -4.47 -5.26
N GLY A 237 26.53 -5.25 -6.32
CA GLY A 237 25.84 -5.12 -7.61
C GLY A 237 26.48 -4.16 -8.62
N SER A 238 27.50 -3.39 -8.24
CA SER A 238 28.26 -2.55 -9.19
C SER A 238 29.17 -3.39 -10.09
N LEU A 239 29.50 -2.87 -11.29
CA LEU A 239 30.49 -3.48 -12.19
C LEU A 239 31.86 -3.64 -11.50
N SER A 240 32.25 -2.65 -10.68
CA SER A 240 33.47 -2.72 -9.87
C SER A 240 33.43 -3.87 -8.86
N HIS A 241 32.27 -4.14 -8.25
CA HIS A 241 32.06 -5.27 -7.35
C HIS A 241 32.10 -6.62 -8.08
N PHE A 242 31.58 -6.69 -9.31
CA PHE A 242 31.62 -7.91 -10.13
C PHE A 242 33.03 -8.24 -10.63
N LEU A 243 33.77 -7.23 -11.10
CA LEU A 243 35.11 -7.39 -11.64
C LEU A 243 36.22 -7.32 -10.57
N ASN A 244 35.87 -7.00 -9.31
CA ASN A 244 36.81 -6.78 -8.21
C ASN A 244 37.93 -5.79 -8.55
N GLN A 245 37.61 -4.77 -9.34
CA GLN A 245 38.52 -3.71 -9.77
C GLN A 245 37.77 -2.40 -9.83
N ARG A 246 38.44 -1.28 -9.53
CA ARG A 246 37.83 0.04 -9.63
C ARG A 246 37.58 0.38 -11.10
N CYS A 247 36.32 0.33 -11.53
CA CYS A 247 35.93 0.75 -12.87
C CYS A 247 35.91 2.28 -12.98
N ARG A 248 36.07 2.81 -14.20
CA ARG A 248 35.93 4.26 -14.45
C ARG A 248 34.54 4.73 -13.98
N ARG A 249 34.49 5.90 -13.33
CA ARG A 249 33.29 6.51 -12.71
C ARG A 249 32.71 5.80 -11.48
N TYR A 250 33.36 4.80 -10.91
CA TYR A 250 32.95 4.23 -9.64
C TYR A 250 33.13 5.25 -8.49
N ARG A 251 32.03 5.57 -7.80
CA ARG A 251 31.99 6.42 -6.61
C ARG A 251 31.97 5.53 -5.37
N ASP A 252 32.87 5.79 -4.42
CA ASP A 252 32.91 5.03 -3.17
C ASP A 252 31.71 5.40 -2.29
N LEU A 253 31.27 4.44 -1.49
CA LEU A 253 30.32 4.73 -0.42
C LEU A 253 30.96 5.74 0.55
N PRO A 254 30.23 6.78 0.98
CA PRO A 254 30.72 7.66 2.03
C PRO A 254 31.02 6.84 3.29
N GLN A 255 32.04 7.25 4.04
CA GLN A 255 32.46 6.53 5.23
C GLN A 255 31.31 6.46 6.25
N PHE A 256 31.15 5.31 6.92
CA PHE A 256 30.13 5.16 7.94
C PHE A 256 30.29 6.27 9.00
N PRO A 257 29.24 7.05 9.31
CA PRO A 257 29.34 8.12 10.30
C PRO A 257 29.78 7.53 11.64
N GLN A 258 30.93 7.97 12.16
CA GLN A 258 31.44 7.49 13.45
C GLN A 258 30.61 7.99 14.63
N ILE A 259 29.91 9.10 14.42
CA ILE A 259 28.97 9.66 15.37
C ILE A 259 27.60 9.16 14.93
N ALA A 260 26.96 8.39 15.79
CA ALA A 260 25.57 8.04 15.58
C ALA A 260 24.78 9.35 15.41
N PRO A 261 23.96 9.49 14.35
CA PRO A 261 23.05 10.62 14.23
C PRO A 261 22.24 10.73 15.53
N ASP A 262 22.06 11.96 16.01
CA ASP A 262 21.47 12.25 17.32
C ASP A 262 20.20 11.39 17.55
N PRO A 263 20.11 10.64 18.68
CA PRO A 263 18.92 9.87 19.03
C PRO A 263 17.62 10.68 19.08
N SER A 264 17.68 12.01 19.22
CA SER A 264 16.53 12.92 19.11
C SER A 264 15.87 12.87 17.71
N MET A 265 16.63 12.58 16.65
CA MET A 265 16.15 12.43 15.27
C MET A 265 15.30 11.16 15.06
N ARG A 266 15.22 10.28 16.07
CA ARG A 266 14.40 9.06 16.06
C ARG A 266 13.33 9.03 17.15
N ASN A 267 13.36 9.96 18.10
CA ASN A 267 12.41 10.03 19.20
C ASN A 267 11.52 11.27 19.03
N THR A 268 10.28 11.07 18.56
CA THR A 268 9.29 12.12 18.31
C THR A 268 8.71 12.78 19.59
N ASN A 269 9.39 12.71 20.74
CA ASN A 269 8.82 13.09 22.04
C ASN A 269 9.61 14.16 22.82
N GLN A 270 10.40 15.02 22.16
CA GLN A 270 11.03 16.18 22.81
C GLN A 270 10.64 17.48 22.10
N LEU A 271 9.36 17.88 22.22
CA LEU A 271 8.86 19.17 21.76
C LEU A 271 8.68 20.22 22.88
N GLU A 272 9.12 19.95 24.12
CA GLU A 272 8.81 20.85 25.25
C GLU A 272 9.98 21.67 25.82
N GLU A 273 11.24 21.48 25.42
CA GLU A 273 12.37 22.14 26.11
C GLU A 273 13.23 23.13 25.29
N ILE A 274 13.03 23.30 23.97
CA ILE A 274 13.92 24.16 23.14
C ILE A 274 13.40 25.62 22.98
N ASN A 275 12.35 26.02 23.72
CA ASN A 275 11.78 27.37 23.60
C ASN A 275 12.59 28.49 24.28
N ASN A 276 13.74 28.20 24.91
CA ASN A 276 14.45 29.21 25.72
C ASN A 276 15.86 29.62 25.26
N ASP A 277 16.50 28.93 24.32
CA ASP A 277 17.93 29.19 24.03
C ASP A 277 18.23 29.88 22.68
N MET A 278 17.24 30.14 21.82
CA MET A 278 17.47 30.78 20.50
C MET A 278 17.47 32.32 20.53
N ARG A 279 18.08 32.93 21.56
CA ARG A 279 18.20 34.40 21.69
C ARG A 279 19.63 34.93 21.69
N VAL A 280 20.62 34.10 21.41
CA VAL A 280 22.02 34.52 21.34
C VAL A 280 22.66 33.77 20.18
N ILE A 281 23.47 34.48 19.38
CA ILE A 281 24.14 34.05 18.14
C ILE A 281 23.36 34.44 16.86
N ASP A 282 22.89 35.70 16.82
CA ASP A 282 23.12 36.54 15.65
C ASP A 282 24.50 37.16 15.84
N GLU A 283 25.43 36.89 14.92
CA GLU A 283 26.65 37.62 14.57
C GLU A 283 27.74 36.63 14.12
N ILE A 284 27.88 36.44 12.80
CA ILE A 284 29.11 36.57 12.01
C ILE A 284 28.74 36.35 10.53
N GLU A 285 28.86 37.43 9.76
CA GLU A 285 28.71 37.52 8.31
C GLU A 285 29.97 37.07 7.53
N ASN A 286 29.70 36.53 6.33
CA ASN A 286 30.32 36.74 5.01
C ASN A 286 31.70 36.20 4.56
N ASP A 287 31.69 35.91 3.25
CA ASP A 287 32.76 35.88 2.22
C ASP A 287 33.40 34.52 1.85
N GLU A 288 33.69 34.18 0.58
CA GLU A 288 33.26 34.58 -0.79
C GLU A 288 34.00 33.61 -1.77
N SER A 289 33.71 33.71 -3.09
CA SER A 289 34.37 33.16 -4.31
C SER A 289 34.07 31.71 -4.72
N GLU A 290 33.42 31.41 -5.86
CA GLU A 290 33.77 31.64 -7.30
C GLU A 290 35.02 30.81 -7.72
N GLU A 291 35.11 30.03 -8.80
CA GLU A 291 34.59 30.16 -10.18
C GLU A 291 34.89 28.86 -11.01
N ASP A 292 34.29 28.77 -12.20
CA ASP A 292 34.72 28.11 -13.45
C ASP A 292 34.44 26.63 -13.80
N ASP A 293 33.31 26.46 -14.51
CA ASP A 293 33.17 25.95 -15.90
C ASP A 293 34.30 25.15 -16.55
N PHE A 294 34.00 23.89 -16.92
CA PHE A 294 34.59 23.23 -18.10
C PHE A 294 33.65 22.14 -18.66
N TYR A 295 32.75 22.53 -19.56
CA TYR A 295 32.21 21.64 -20.58
C TYR A 295 32.86 22.02 -21.91
N SER A 296 33.69 21.13 -22.47
CA SER A 296 33.82 21.03 -23.93
C SER A 296 33.25 19.69 -24.38
N ASP A 297 32.04 19.82 -24.89
CA ASP A 297 31.42 19.07 -25.98
C ASP A 297 32.40 18.32 -26.90
N ASP A 298 32.01 17.12 -27.31
CA ASP A 298 32.29 16.58 -28.64
C ASP A 298 31.29 15.45 -28.94
N GLU A 299 30.38 15.75 -29.86
CA GLU A 299 29.50 14.83 -30.54
C GLU A 299 30.32 13.85 -31.41
N GLU A 300 30.09 12.55 -31.29
CA GLU A 300 30.26 11.63 -32.42
C GLU A 300 29.12 10.60 -32.45
N GLN A 301 28.41 10.62 -33.58
CA GLN A 301 27.46 9.61 -34.04
C GLN A 301 28.20 8.32 -34.40
N SER A 302 27.67 7.18 -33.99
CA SER A 302 27.90 5.91 -34.69
C SER A 302 26.69 5.00 -34.47
N GLU A 303 25.95 4.78 -35.55
CA GLU A 303 24.98 3.71 -35.76
C GLU A 303 25.73 2.38 -35.80
N GLU A 304 25.35 1.39 -34.98
CA GLU A 304 25.52 -0.03 -35.32
C GLU A 304 24.34 -0.83 -34.75
N GLU A 305 23.60 -1.48 -35.66
CA GLU A 305 22.65 -2.55 -35.40
C GLU A 305 23.44 -3.84 -35.13
N GLU A 306 23.11 -4.60 -34.09
CA GLU A 306 23.36 -6.04 -34.09
C GLU A 306 22.17 -6.82 -33.52
N SER A 307 21.84 -7.84 -34.29
CA SER A 307 20.75 -8.80 -34.22
C SER A 307 21.12 -10.00 -33.37
N ASP A 308 20.27 -10.36 -32.41
CA ASP A 308 20.37 -11.64 -31.69
C ASP A 308 19.76 -12.78 -32.52
N GLU A 309 20.61 -13.72 -32.95
CA GLU A 309 20.21 -15.00 -33.55
C GLU A 309 19.78 -16.00 -32.47
N TYR A 310 18.60 -16.60 -32.68
CA TYR A 310 18.13 -17.78 -31.95
C TYR A 310 18.67 -19.03 -32.64
N GLU A 311 19.47 -19.84 -31.95
CA GLU A 311 19.70 -21.24 -32.33
C GLU A 311 18.87 -22.17 -31.43
N ASP A 312 17.82 -22.72 -32.04
CA ASP A 312 17.10 -23.92 -31.62
C ASP A 312 17.96 -25.16 -31.96
N GLU A 313 18.17 -26.04 -30.98
CA GLU A 313 18.42 -27.47 -31.26
C GLU A 313 17.49 -28.31 -30.37
N ASP A 314 16.35 -28.70 -30.96
CA ASP A 314 15.62 -29.92 -30.61
C ASP A 314 16.33 -31.11 -31.27
N GLU A 315 16.59 -32.18 -30.52
CA GLU A 315 16.41 -33.53 -31.05
C GLU A 315 16.06 -34.51 -29.91
N SER A 316 15.27 -35.48 -30.33
CA SER A 316 14.41 -36.35 -29.56
C SER A 316 14.91 -37.80 -29.58
N ASP A 317 14.64 -38.56 -28.50
CA ASP A 317 14.17 -39.96 -28.49
C ASP A 317 14.44 -40.61 -27.11
N ARG A 318 13.39 -41.00 -26.34
CA ARG A 318 12.78 -42.36 -26.26
C ARG A 318 13.81 -43.42 -25.82
N GLU A 319 13.61 -44.30 -24.82
CA GLU A 319 12.40 -44.90 -24.26
C GLU A 319 12.72 -45.63 -22.92
N LYS A 320 11.70 -45.67 -22.04
CA LYS A 320 11.29 -46.72 -21.07
C LYS A 320 12.32 -47.77 -20.58
N ASN A 321 12.42 -47.91 -19.25
CA ASN A 321 11.85 -49.09 -18.56
C ASN A 321 11.70 -48.85 -17.04
N LYS A 322 10.80 -49.65 -16.48
CA LYS A 322 10.05 -49.50 -15.23
C LYS A 322 10.37 -50.68 -14.30
N ILE A 323 10.01 -50.55 -13.00
CA ILE A 323 9.72 -51.62 -12.00
C ILE A 323 10.95 -52.06 -11.17
N GLU A 324 11.06 -51.63 -9.89
CA GLU A 324 10.55 -52.27 -8.62
C GLU A 324 11.35 -53.58 -8.30
N ASP A 325 11.69 -53.98 -7.09
CA ASP A 325 11.45 -53.54 -5.71
C ASP A 325 12.31 -54.44 -4.77
N ASN A 326 12.37 -54.04 -3.49
CA ASN A 326 12.51 -54.84 -2.26
C ASN A 326 13.89 -55.14 -1.65
N GLU A 327 14.11 -54.42 -0.54
CA GLU A 327 14.30 -54.88 0.86
C GLU A 327 15.16 -56.12 1.17
N GLU A 328 16.12 -55.95 2.09
CA GLU A 328 16.07 -56.59 3.42
C GLU A 328 17.16 -56.05 4.37
N ASP A 329 16.79 -55.99 5.65
CA ASP A 329 17.50 -55.49 6.83
C ASP A 329 18.81 -56.25 7.20
N ARG A 330 19.69 -55.57 7.98
CA ARG A 330 20.11 -56.02 9.34
C ARG A 330 21.17 -55.13 10.00
N GLU A 331 20.93 -54.90 11.29
CA GLU A 331 21.79 -54.28 12.30
C GLU A 331 23.09 -55.09 12.55
N ASP A 332 24.17 -54.42 13.02
CA ASP A 332 24.63 -54.45 14.43
C ASP A 332 26.15 -54.16 14.60
N GLY A 333 26.51 -53.52 15.73
CA GLY A 333 27.74 -53.89 16.50
C GLY A 333 29.11 -53.21 16.28
N LYS A 334 29.34 -52.06 16.95
CA LYS A 334 30.54 -51.60 17.73
C LYS A 334 31.97 -52.13 17.45
N SER A 335 32.96 -51.21 17.41
CA SER A 335 34.04 -51.08 18.44
C SER A 335 35.05 -49.90 18.24
N ASN A 336 35.17 -49.05 19.29
CA ASN A 336 36.35 -48.47 19.99
C ASN A 336 37.70 -48.29 19.24
N LYS A 337 38.49 -47.18 19.30
CA LYS A 337 39.00 -46.22 20.33
C LYS A 337 39.73 -45.10 19.52
N SER A 338 40.05 -43.87 19.94
CA SER A 338 40.44 -43.27 21.22
C SER A 338 40.40 -41.73 21.14
N LYS A 339 40.25 -41.11 22.31
CA LYS A 339 40.20 -39.69 22.66
C LYS A 339 41.38 -38.85 22.16
N GLU A 340 41.10 -37.57 21.87
CA GLU A 340 41.87 -36.45 22.45
C GLU A 340 40.98 -35.19 22.55
N ASP A 341 40.95 -34.63 23.76
CA ASP A 341 40.18 -33.46 24.17
C ASP A 341 40.78 -32.17 23.56
N ARG A 342 39.94 -31.35 22.92
CA ARG A 342 40.11 -29.89 22.94
C ARG A 342 38.76 -29.23 23.21
N VAL A 343 38.62 -28.82 24.46
CA VAL A 343 37.61 -27.90 24.95
C VAL A 343 37.65 -26.62 24.10
N LEU A 344 36.60 -26.38 23.33
CA LEU A 344 36.25 -25.04 22.86
C LEU A 344 35.10 -24.56 23.72
N THR A 345 35.44 -23.68 24.66
CA THR A 345 34.53 -22.81 25.39
C THR A 345 33.54 -22.17 24.42
N ILE A 346 32.26 -22.53 24.54
CA ILE A 346 31.15 -21.84 23.91
C ILE A 346 31.00 -20.53 24.66
N ALA A 347 31.54 -19.45 24.09
CA ALA A 347 31.17 -18.10 24.47
C ALA A 347 29.69 -17.90 24.13
N GLU A 348 28.97 -17.32 25.09
CA GLU A 348 27.56 -16.98 25.03
C GLU A 348 27.27 -16.19 23.74
N SER A 349 26.39 -16.72 22.88
CA SER A 349 25.93 -16.00 21.71
C SER A 349 24.99 -14.89 22.15
N GLU A 350 25.45 -13.65 22.06
CA GLU A 350 24.63 -12.45 22.18
C GLU A 350 23.42 -12.54 21.23
N LYS A 351 22.25 -12.13 21.73
CA LYS A 351 20.98 -12.11 21.00
C LYS A 351 21.05 -11.19 19.77
N ILE A 352 21.21 -11.78 18.59
CA ILE A 352 21.01 -11.11 17.29
C ILE A 352 19.50 -11.16 16.92
N SER A 353 18.61 -10.73 17.84
CA SER A 353 17.15 -10.84 17.64
C SER A 353 16.50 -9.57 17.08
N GLY A 354 17.21 -8.45 16.98
CA GLY A 354 16.61 -7.15 16.60
C GLY A 354 16.43 -6.93 15.09
N ASN A 355 17.43 -7.25 14.28
CA ASN A 355 17.44 -6.85 12.85
C ASN A 355 16.80 -7.88 11.91
N LEU A 356 16.65 -9.13 12.34
CA LEU A 356 16.12 -10.19 11.50
C LEU A 356 14.58 -10.21 11.50
N ASP A 357 13.96 -9.80 12.61
CA ASP A 357 12.50 -9.70 12.71
C ASP A 357 11.97 -8.66 11.69
N LEU A 358 12.69 -7.55 11.52
CA LEU A 358 12.44 -6.54 10.48
C LEU A 358 12.52 -7.11 9.05
N LEU A 359 13.41 -8.08 8.77
CA LEU A 359 13.53 -8.72 7.45
C LEU A 359 12.46 -9.78 7.18
N LEU A 360 11.94 -10.40 8.25
CA LEU A 360 10.85 -11.38 8.18
C LEU A 360 9.47 -10.73 8.12
N ASP A 361 9.33 -9.53 8.69
CA ASP A 361 8.13 -8.69 8.68
C ASP A 361 8.00 -7.78 7.45
N LEU A 362 8.91 -7.90 6.47
CA LEU A 362 8.74 -7.33 5.13
C LEU A 362 7.59 -8.06 4.40
N ASN A 363 6.37 -7.78 4.81
CA ASN A 363 5.16 -8.08 4.06
C ASN A 363 5.15 -7.10 2.87
N PHE A 364 5.44 -7.58 1.67
CA PHE A 364 5.39 -6.81 0.41
C PHE A 364 3.95 -6.48 -0.03
N GLU A 365 2.95 -6.83 0.77
CA GLU A 365 1.63 -6.22 0.66
C GLU A 365 1.74 -4.80 1.22
N LEU A 366 1.91 -3.83 0.32
CA LEU A 366 1.61 -2.41 0.50
C LEU A 366 0.18 -2.27 1.04
N ALA A 367 0.00 -2.50 2.34
CA ALA A 367 -1.02 -1.77 3.07
C ALA A 367 -0.51 -0.33 3.08
N PRO A 368 -1.21 0.64 2.47
CA PRO A 368 -0.85 2.02 2.63
C PRO A 368 -0.88 2.26 4.14
N ILE A 369 0.28 2.54 4.72
CA ILE A 369 0.35 3.19 6.02
C ILE A 369 -0.39 4.49 5.74
N LEU A 370 -1.67 4.51 6.12
CA LEU A 370 -2.45 5.72 6.23
C LEU A 370 -1.72 6.55 7.28
N ALA A 371 -0.69 7.28 6.85
CA ALA A 371 -0.38 8.55 7.43
C ALA A 371 -1.72 9.29 7.46
N ASP A 372 -2.06 9.86 8.60
CA ASP A 372 -3.21 10.75 8.79
C ASP A 372 -3.02 12.00 7.90
N ASN A 373 -3.05 11.81 6.59
CA ASN A 373 -3.05 12.86 5.60
C ASN A 373 -4.45 13.46 5.65
N SER A 374 -4.59 14.49 6.49
CA SER A 374 -5.77 15.34 6.43
C SER A 374 -5.88 15.91 5.01
N VAL A 375 -6.90 15.48 4.28
CA VAL A 375 -7.20 15.96 2.94
C VAL A 375 -7.65 17.40 3.04
N VAL A 376 -7.08 18.27 2.20
CA VAL A 376 -7.42 19.69 2.15
C VAL A 376 -8.39 19.92 0.99
N GLY A 377 -9.17 21.00 1.05
CA GLY A 377 -9.89 21.47 -0.12
C GLY A 377 -8.95 21.92 -1.25
N PRO A 378 -9.39 21.89 -2.52
CA PRO A 378 -8.60 22.39 -3.65
C PRO A 378 -8.27 23.88 -3.46
N LYS A 379 -7.00 24.26 -3.69
CA LYS A 379 -6.57 25.67 -3.62
C LYS A 379 -7.10 26.52 -4.77
N LEU A 380 -7.30 25.90 -5.94
CA LEU A 380 -7.88 26.53 -7.12
C LEU A 380 -8.98 25.61 -7.65
N VAL A 381 -10.19 26.15 -7.79
CA VAL A 381 -11.31 25.49 -8.46
C VAL A 381 -11.45 26.10 -9.83
N ASN A 382 -11.25 25.30 -10.88
CA ASN A 382 -11.44 25.77 -12.24
C ASN A 382 -12.94 25.94 -12.53
N THR A 383 -13.32 27.08 -13.08
CA THR A 383 -14.69 27.37 -13.53
C THR A 383 -14.79 27.45 -15.07
N SER A 384 -13.68 27.28 -15.79
CA SER A 384 -13.67 27.31 -17.25
C SER A 384 -14.17 25.99 -17.82
N PHE A 385 -15.26 26.06 -18.60
CA PHE A 385 -15.78 24.92 -19.33
C PHE A 385 -15.01 24.72 -20.64
N MET A 386 -14.51 23.50 -20.86
CA MET A 386 -13.86 23.08 -22.09
C MET A 386 -14.90 22.51 -23.06
N PRO A 387 -14.91 22.90 -24.34
CA PRO A 387 -15.87 22.40 -25.30
C PRO A 387 -15.62 20.92 -25.57
N LEU A 388 -16.62 20.07 -25.27
CA LEU A 388 -16.55 18.63 -25.52
C LEU A 388 -17.24 18.26 -26.84
N MET A 389 -18.38 18.91 -27.15
CA MET A 389 -19.12 18.68 -28.38
C MET A 389 -19.68 20.00 -28.94
N ASN A 390 -19.34 20.28 -30.20
CA ASN A 390 -19.88 21.43 -30.92
C ASN A 390 -21.30 21.14 -31.45
N HIS A 391 -22.11 22.18 -31.56
CA HIS A 391 -23.52 22.14 -32.02
C HIS A 391 -23.71 21.50 -33.42
N THR A 392 -22.65 21.33 -34.21
CA THR A 392 -22.69 20.74 -35.56
C THR A 392 -22.63 19.22 -35.58
N VAL A 393 -22.22 18.58 -34.48
CA VAL A 393 -21.99 17.13 -34.40
C VAL A 393 -23.30 16.36 -34.17
N TRP A 394 -24.29 17.00 -33.56
CA TRP A 394 -25.57 16.38 -33.26
C TRP A 394 -26.73 17.15 -33.91
N PRO A 395 -27.67 16.50 -34.63
CA PRO A 395 -28.73 17.18 -35.39
C PRO A 395 -29.70 18.02 -34.54
N THR A 396 -29.65 17.88 -33.21
CA THR A 396 -30.45 18.62 -32.24
C THR A 396 -29.80 19.91 -31.75
N GLY A 397 -28.62 20.28 -32.26
CA GLY A 397 -27.99 21.60 -32.04
C GLY A 397 -27.58 21.94 -30.61
N ILE A 398 -27.44 20.92 -29.75
CA ILE A 398 -26.99 21.06 -28.36
C ILE A 398 -25.46 21.03 -28.34
N SER A 399 -24.84 22.03 -27.71
CA SER A 399 -23.42 21.98 -27.37
C SER A 399 -23.23 21.48 -25.94
N ILE A 400 -22.14 20.73 -25.73
CA ILE A 400 -21.80 20.15 -24.44
C ILE A 400 -20.40 20.59 -24.09
N ASP A 401 -20.26 21.23 -22.94
CA ASP A 401 -18.97 21.60 -22.39
C ASP A 401 -18.75 20.89 -21.05
N THR A 402 -17.49 20.59 -20.73
CA THR A 402 -17.12 19.90 -19.48
C THR A 402 -16.21 20.74 -18.61
N CYS A 403 -16.32 20.56 -17.29
CA CYS A 403 -15.46 21.21 -16.31
C CYS A 403 -15.18 20.24 -15.15
N PHE A 404 -13.95 20.28 -14.63
CA PHE A 404 -13.54 19.51 -13.46
C PHE A 404 -13.51 20.46 -12.24
N PRO A 405 -14.48 20.36 -11.31
CA PRO A 405 -14.55 21.23 -10.15
C PRO A 405 -13.60 20.81 -9.01
N ARG A 406 -12.81 19.74 -9.18
CA ARG A 406 -11.92 19.17 -8.16
C ARG A 406 -12.64 18.73 -6.89
N GLU A 407 -13.81 18.13 -7.08
CA GLU A 407 -14.61 17.52 -6.01
C GLU A 407 -14.62 16.00 -6.17
N THR A 408 -14.66 15.28 -5.05
CA THR A 408 -14.81 13.82 -5.02
C THR A 408 -16.25 13.41 -4.75
N SER A 409 -16.63 12.19 -5.16
CA SER A 409 -17.97 11.67 -4.85
C SER A 409 -18.20 11.51 -3.34
N PRO A 410 -19.39 11.88 -2.82
CA PRO A 410 -19.75 11.62 -1.43
C PRO A 410 -19.92 10.13 -1.11
N ILE A 411 -19.98 9.27 -2.13
CA ILE A 411 -20.17 7.82 -2.00
C ILE A 411 -18.82 7.09 -2.07
N LEU A 412 -17.96 7.49 -3.01
CA LEU A 412 -16.65 6.87 -3.26
C LEU A 412 -15.60 7.96 -3.48
N SER A 413 -14.65 8.10 -2.55
CA SER A 413 -13.56 9.08 -2.66
C SER A 413 -12.54 8.78 -3.76
N SER A 414 -12.71 7.68 -4.50
CA SER A 414 -11.92 7.34 -5.71
C SER A 414 -12.43 8.01 -6.97
N MET A 415 -13.67 8.53 -6.98
CA MET A 415 -14.29 9.10 -8.17
C MET A 415 -14.09 10.61 -8.24
N CYS A 416 -13.68 11.11 -9.40
CA CYS A 416 -13.59 12.53 -9.71
C CYS A 416 -14.93 13.06 -10.24
N ALA A 417 -15.33 14.26 -9.80
CA ALA A 417 -16.51 14.93 -10.32
C ALA A 417 -16.25 15.55 -11.70
N VAL A 418 -17.22 15.42 -12.60
CA VAL A 418 -17.24 16.05 -13.92
C VAL A 418 -18.56 16.80 -14.08
N LEU A 419 -18.49 18.09 -14.37
CA LEU A 419 -19.65 18.93 -14.66
C LEU A 419 -19.87 18.99 -16.16
N PHE A 420 -21.09 18.67 -16.61
CA PHE A 420 -21.54 18.88 -17.97
C PHE A 420 -22.42 20.10 -18.05
N ARG A 421 -22.11 21.02 -18.95
CA ARG A 421 -22.95 22.15 -19.33
C ARG A 421 -23.57 21.85 -20.69
N PHE A 422 -24.89 21.63 -20.69
CA PHE A 422 -25.69 21.50 -21.91
C PHE A 422 -26.21 22.88 -22.29
N THR A 423 -25.95 23.33 -23.52
CA THR A 423 -26.47 24.60 -24.03
C THR A 423 -27.27 24.36 -25.29
N ASN A 424 -28.52 24.82 -25.32
CA ASN A 424 -29.34 24.77 -26.52
C ASN A 424 -29.05 25.97 -27.41
N ASN A 425 -28.41 25.74 -28.56
CA ASN A 425 -28.09 26.79 -29.53
C ASN A 425 -29.12 26.93 -30.65
N LEU A 426 -30.23 26.18 -30.60
CA LEU A 426 -31.32 26.28 -31.55
C LEU A 426 -32.40 27.26 -31.09
N GLU A 427 -33.17 27.75 -32.06
CA GLU A 427 -34.36 28.60 -31.83
C GLU A 427 -35.60 27.81 -31.37
N THR A 428 -35.49 26.48 -31.25
CA THR A 428 -36.56 25.55 -30.85
C THR A 428 -36.24 24.87 -29.51
N GLU A 429 -37.27 24.55 -28.73
CA GLU A 429 -37.12 23.76 -27.49
C GLU A 429 -36.50 22.39 -27.77
N SER A 430 -35.58 21.96 -26.90
CA SER A 430 -34.95 20.64 -27.02
C SER A 430 -35.87 19.51 -26.54
N ALA A 431 -35.66 18.30 -27.09
CA ALA A 431 -36.22 17.09 -26.49
C ALA A 431 -35.53 16.76 -25.16
N GLU A 432 -36.14 15.87 -24.36
CA GLU A 432 -35.53 15.32 -23.15
C GLU A 432 -34.25 14.55 -23.52
N ILE A 433 -33.13 14.92 -22.91
CA ILE A 433 -31.81 14.36 -23.21
C ILE A 433 -31.46 13.38 -22.10
N THR A 434 -31.07 12.18 -22.48
CA THR A 434 -30.60 11.14 -21.57
C THR A 434 -29.12 10.86 -21.85
N VAL A 435 -28.31 10.90 -20.81
CA VAL A 435 -26.86 10.67 -20.88
C VAL A 435 -26.52 9.50 -19.98
N SER A 436 -26.09 8.39 -20.57
CA SER A 436 -25.77 7.15 -19.86
C SER A 436 -24.37 6.66 -20.19
N PRO A 437 -23.64 6.11 -19.20
CA PRO A 437 -22.33 5.52 -19.44
C PRO A 437 -22.48 4.26 -20.31
N LYS A 438 -21.57 4.07 -21.25
CA LYS A 438 -21.48 2.85 -22.04
C LYS A 438 -20.70 1.83 -21.20
N ILE A 439 -21.37 0.79 -20.70
CA ILE A 439 -20.74 -0.18 -19.80
C ILE A 439 -19.77 -1.06 -20.60
N LEU A 440 -18.52 -0.61 -20.75
CA LEU A 440 -17.36 -1.47 -20.96
C LEU A 440 -16.70 -1.67 -19.60
N GLY A 441 -16.61 -2.92 -19.14
CA GLY A 441 -16.43 -3.30 -17.73
C GLY A 441 -15.08 -3.01 -17.09
N GLN A 442 -14.62 -1.75 -17.06
CA GLN A 442 -13.39 -1.34 -16.37
C GLN A 442 -13.44 0.02 -15.66
N VAL A 443 -14.48 0.84 -15.86
CA VAL A 443 -14.59 2.21 -15.30
C VAL A 443 -15.86 2.33 -14.46
N SER A 444 -15.72 2.58 -13.16
CA SER A 444 -16.85 2.85 -12.26
C SER A 444 -17.36 4.26 -12.52
N THR A 445 -18.62 4.39 -12.92
CA THR A 445 -19.27 5.67 -13.24
C THR A 445 -20.54 5.86 -12.41
N SER A 446 -20.96 7.11 -12.20
CA SER A 446 -22.25 7.42 -11.59
C SER A 446 -23.41 7.10 -12.53
N ASP A 447 -24.62 7.01 -11.96
CA ASP A 447 -25.85 6.70 -12.68
C ASP A 447 -26.18 7.67 -13.83
N GLN A 448 -27.09 7.23 -14.70
CA GLN A 448 -27.62 7.98 -15.84
C GLN A 448 -28.14 9.38 -15.45
N ILE A 449 -27.81 10.39 -16.25
CA ILE A 449 -28.37 11.73 -16.14
C ILE A 449 -29.54 11.90 -17.09
N LYS A 450 -30.58 12.56 -16.60
CA LYS A 450 -31.66 13.11 -17.44
C LYS A 450 -31.63 14.64 -17.37
N VAL A 451 -31.68 15.26 -18.54
CA VAL A 451 -31.83 16.71 -18.71
C VAL A 451 -33.22 16.95 -19.28
N ASP A 452 -33.98 17.77 -18.57
CA ASP A 452 -35.31 18.21 -18.99
C ASP A 452 -35.22 19.07 -20.26
N ARG A 453 -36.37 19.44 -20.82
CA ARG A 453 -36.43 20.26 -22.04
C ARG A 453 -35.76 21.61 -21.80
N LEU A 454 -34.84 21.99 -22.70
CA LEU A 454 -34.11 23.25 -22.64
C LEU A 454 -34.75 24.26 -23.58
N SER A 455 -35.02 25.46 -23.07
CA SER A 455 -35.48 26.60 -23.87
C SER A 455 -34.35 27.10 -24.80
N PRO A 456 -34.67 27.84 -25.87
CA PRO A 456 -33.65 28.45 -26.73
C PRO A 456 -32.66 29.31 -25.94
N GLY A 457 -31.36 29.01 -26.04
CA GLY A 457 -30.29 29.71 -25.32
C GLY A 457 -30.14 29.34 -23.84
N GLU A 458 -30.94 28.40 -23.32
CA GLU A 458 -30.83 27.94 -21.93
C GLU A 458 -29.62 27.03 -21.74
N ASN A 459 -28.95 27.17 -20.59
CA ASN A 459 -27.88 26.29 -20.16
C ASN A 459 -28.22 25.56 -18.86
N VAL A 460 -27.95 24.26 -18.82
CA VAL A 460 -28.15 23.43 -17.63
C VAL A 460 -26.87 22.70 -17.31
N ILE A 461 -26.49 22.73 -16.03
CA ILE A 461 -25.31 22.05 -15.51
C ILE A 461 -25.75 20.79 -14.77
N LYS A 462 -25.16 19.64 -15.11
CA LYS A 462 -25.34 18.36 -14.41
C LYS A 462 -23.99 17.80 -13.99
N LYS A 463 -23.95 17.12 -12.85
CA LYS A 463 -22.74 16.56 -12.24
C LYS A 463 -22.72 15.04 -12.37
N VAL A 464 -21.57 14.49 -12.75
CA VAL A 464 -21.25 13.07 -12.87
C VAL A 464 -20.03 12.76 -12.03
N TYR A 465 -19.88 11.52 -11.60
CA TYR A 465 -18.66 11.01 -10.99
C TYR A 465 -18.07 9.87 -11.82
N ILE A 466 -16.76 9.93 -12.10
CA ILE A 466 -16.05 8.95 -12.93
C ILE A 466 -14.76 8.54 -12.20
N ASP A 467 -14.52 7.22 -12.09
CA ASP A 467 -13.26 6.66 -11.59
C ASP A 467 -12.34 6.32 -12.76
N PHE A 468 -11.30 7.14 -12.97
CA PHE A 468 -10.33 6.95 -14.05
C PHE A 468 -9.19 5.98 -13.67
N GLY A 469 -9.16 5.48 -12.42
CA GLY A 469 -8.21 4.46 -11.97
C GLY A 469 -6.76 4.91 -11.92
N ASP A 470 -6.50 6.19 -11.64
CA ASP A 470 -5.17 6.83 -11.62
C ASP A 470 -4.37 6.59 -12.91
N SER A 471 -5.04 6.63 -14.07
CA SER A 471 -4.45 6.32 -15.37
C SER A 471 -5.11 7.13 -16.48
N LYS A 472 -4.58 7.06 -17.70
CA LYS A 472 -5.12 7.72 -18.90
C LYS A 472 -6.29 6.94 -19.50
N ARG A 473 -7.21 6.47 -18.66
CA ARG A 473 -8.43 5.79 -19.13
C ARG A 473 -9.43 6.82 -19.63
N ALA A 474 -10.16 6.45 -20.67
CA ALA A 474 -11.26 7.24 -21.19
C ALA A 474 -12.61 6.61 -20.80
N SER A 475 -13.60 7.44 -20.52
CA SER A 475 -14.97 7.00 -20.24
C SER A 475 -15.88 7.35 -21.42
N GLU A 476 -16.51 6.34 -22.02
CA GLU A 476 -17.47 6.51 -23.12
C GLU A 476 -18.90 6.71 -22.56
N TRP A 477 -19.59 7.74 -23.04
CA TRP A 477 -20.97 8.06 -22.66
C TRP A 477 -21.84 8.18 -23.90
N VAL A 478 -23.03 7.56 -23.85
CA VAL A 478 -24.03 7.63 -24.90
C VAL A 478 -25.06 8.68 -24.53
N ILE A 479 -25.29 9.59 -25.46
CA ILE A 479 -26.27 10.66 -25.39
C ILE A 479 -27.40 10.31 -26.35
N SER A 480 -28.61 10.19 -25.82
CA SER A 480 -29.81 9.95 -26.61
C SER A 480 -30.85 11.04 -26.34
N ALA A 481 -31.57 11.42 -27.38
CA ALA A 481 -32.77 12.24 -27.28
C ALA A 481 -33.94 11.45 -27.83
N ARG A 482 -35.14 11.67 -27.29
CA ARG A 482 -36.35 10.87 -27.58
C ARG A 482 -36.65 10.68 -29.07
N ASP A 483 -36.23 11.62 -29.92
CA ASP A 483 -36.54 11.64 -31.36
C ASP A 483 -35.28 11.79 -32.27
N ALA A 484 -34.06 11.59 -31.76
CA ALA A 484 -32.81 11.77 -32.53
C ALA A 484 -31.80 10.62 -32.35
N ASN A 485 -30.86 10.51 -33.30
CA ASN A 485 -29.78 9.53 -33.27
C ASN A 485 -28.92 9.65 -31.99
N GLU A 486 -28.50 8.50 -31.47
CA GLU A 486 -27.57 8.41 -30.36
C GLU A 486 -26.17 8.88 -30.77
N VAL A 487 -25.52 9.66 -29.92
CA VAL A 487 -24.14 10.11 -30.09
C VAL A 487 -23.30 9.61 -28.92
N THR A 488 -22.13 9.06 -29.21
CA THR A 488 -21.16 8.66 -28.18
C THR A 488 -20.13 9.76 -28.01
N ILE A 489 -19.90 10.17 -26.77
CA ILE A 489 -18.82 11.09 -26.37
C ILE A 489 -17.80 10.34 -25.51
N THR A 490 -16.54 10.77 -25.58
CA THR A 490 -15.44 10.16 -24.84
C THR A 490 -14.81 11.22 -23.94
N ILE A 491 -14.59 10.88 -22.67
CA ILE A 491 -14.11 11.81 -21.65
C ILE A 491 -12.82 11.28 -21.05
N GLU A 492 -11.80 12.12 -21.05
CA GLU A 492 -10.50 11.86 -20.43
C GLU A 492 -10.24 12.94 -19.37
N ALA A 493 -9.82 12.53 -18.18
CA ALA A 493 -9.39 13.46 -17.14
C ALA A 493 -7.88 13.69 -17.20
N PRO A 494 -7.41 14.94 -17.23
CA PRO A 494 -6.00 15.26 -17.03
C PRO A 494 -5.46 14.68 -15.72
N MET A 495 -4.17 14.33 -15.67
CA MET A 495 -3.60 13.66 -14.49
C MET A 495 -3.70 14.52 -13.23
N GLY A 496 -3.55 15.84 -13.37
CA GLY A 496 -3.66 16.78 -12.26
C GLY A 496 -5.06 16.94 -11.66
N GLU A 497 -6.10 16.45 -12.34
CA GLU A 497 -7.48 16.40 -11.83
C GLU A 497 -7.80 15.05 -11.16
N GLN A 498 -6.91 14.05 -11.28
CA GLN A 498 -7.00 12.73 -10.64
C GLN A 498 -6.23 12.66 -9.31
N ILE A 499 -5.81 13.81 -8.78
CA ILE A 499 -5.10 13.93 -7.50
C ILE A 499 -5.86 14.87 -6.54
N GLU A 500 -5.67 14.68 -5.25
CA GLU A 500 -6.22 15.53 -4.18
C GLU A 500 -5.12 16.04 -3.25
N PRO A 501 -5.23 17.28 -2.74
CA PRO A 501 -4.20 17.87 -1.90
C PRO A 501 -4.23 17.30 -0.48
N ILE A 502 -3.04 17.13 0.09
CA ILE A 502 -2.83 16.58 1.44
C ILE A 502 -2.00 17.55 2.28
N ILE A 503 -2.21 17.62 3.60
CA ILE A 503 -1.29 18.36 4.47
C ILE A 503 -0.05 17.51 4.73
N MET A 504 1.13 18.12 4.54
CA MET A 504 2.43 17.51 4.80
C MET A 504 3.41 18.55 5.34
N THR A 505 4.35 18.12 6.19
CA THR A 505 5.49 18.94 6.65
C THR A 505 6.70 18.78 5.72
N GLU A 506 7.64 19.74 5.74
CA GLU A 506 8.84 19.66 4.91
C GLU A 506 9.70 18.41 5.18
N GLU A 507 9.80 18.00 6.45
CA GLU A 507 10.47 16.75 6.83
C GLU A 507 9.81 15.51 6.22
N GLN A 508 8.48 15.47 6.19
CA GLN A 508 7.72 14.37 5.58
C GLN A 508 7.89 14.36 4.07
N PHE A 509 7.95 15.54 3.44
CA PHE A 509 8.20 15.69 2.01
C PHE A 509 9.58 15.13 1.63
N ILE A 510 10.65 15.53 2.34
CA ILE A 510 12.02 15.06 2.08
C ILE A 510 12.12 13.54 2.24
N ASN A 511 11.55 12.98 3.31
CA ASN A 511 11.52 11.53 3.52
C ASN A 511 10.76 10.79 2.41
N GLY A 512 9.65 11.38 1.94
CA GLY A 512 8.87 10.85 0.83
C GLY A 512 9.66 10.85 -0.48
N VAL A 513 10.37 11.94 -0.78
CA VAL A 513 11.26 12.07 -1.95
C VAL A 513 12.37 11.02 -1.92
N LEU A 514 13.03 10.82 -0.77
CA LEU A 514 14.05 9.79 -0.62
C LEU A 514 13.50 8.38 -0.88
N ARG A 515 12.28 8.09 -0.40
CA ARG A 515 11.60 6.80 -0.63
C ARG A 515 11.21 6.59 -2.09
N LEU A 516 10.80 7.67 -2.77
CA LEU A 516 10.29 7.66 -4.15
C LEU A 516 11.37 8.04 -5.18
N SER A 517 12.65 7.90 -4.83
CA SER A 517 13.76 8.15 -5.74
C SER A 517 13.95 7.03 -6.79
N GLY A 518 14.71 7.31 -7.84
CA GLY A 518 15.02 6.33 -8.89
C GLY A 518 13.90 6.19 -9.92
N MET A 519 13.32 4.99 -10.07
CA MET A 519 12.29 4.73 -11.11
C MET A 519 10.98 5.48 -10.91
N ASN A 520 10.77 6.04 -9.71
CA ASN A 520 9.55 6.78 -9.32
C ASN A 520 9.75 8.30 -9.38
N GLU A 521 10.92 8.77 -9.82
CA GLU A 521 11.25 10.18 -10.01
C GLU A 521 11.15 10.54 -11.50
N HIS A 522 10.41 11.61 -11.79
CA HIS A 522 10.25 12.14 -13.14
C HIS A 522 10.65 13.61 -13.18
N CYS A 523 11.72 13.90 -13.91
CA CYS A 523 12.25 15.25 -14.09
C CYS A 523 11.85 15.84 -15.45
N GLY A 524 11.42 17.10 -15.47
CA GLY A 524 11.09 17.86 -16.67
C GLY A 524 11.73 19.24 -16.68
N ASN A 525 12.23 19.69 -17.83
CA ASN A 525 12.87 21.00 -17.95
C ASN A 525 11.81 22.09 -18.20
N LEU A 526 11.85 23.15 -17.39
CA LEU A 526 11.01 24.34 -17.51
C LEU A 526 11.76 25.43 -18.28
N LYS A 527 11.08 26.16 -19.17
CA LYS A 527 11.69 27.32 -19.88
C LYS A 527 11.81 28.54 -18.97
N GLU A 528 10.82 28.76 -18.12
CA GLU A 528 10.77 29.81 -17.10
C GLU A 528 10.29 29.22 -15.77
N PRO A 529 10.69 29.82 -14.62
CA PRO A 529 10.24 29.37 -13.30
C PRO A 529 8.72 29.51 -13.17
N LEU A 530 8.04 28.39 -12.94
CA LEU A 530 6.58 28.36 -12.71
C LEU A 530 6.24 28.93 -11.33
N ARG A 531 5.25 29.82 -11.27
CA ARG A 531 4.72 30.29 -9.99
C ARG A 531 3.76 29.25 -9.39
N PRO A 532 3.62 29.18 -8.05
CA PRO A 532 2.69 28.27 -7.39
C PRO A 532 1.25 28.35 -7.93
N GLU A 533 0.78 29.56 -8.26
CA GLU A 533 -0.55 29.79 -8.83
C GLU A 533 -0.75 29.11 -10.19
N GLU A 534 0.29 29.08 -11.02
CA GLU A 534 0.27 28.44 -12.34
C GLU A 534 0.28 26.92 -12.20
N LEU A 535 1.03 26.38 -11.23
CA LEU A 535 0.99 24.95 -10.90
C LEU A 535 -0.41 24.53 -10.46
N TYR A 536 -1.09 25.33 -9.64
CA TYR A 536 -2.47 25.03 -9.22
C TYR A 536 -3.45 25.00 -10.41
N THR A 537 -3.16 25.62 -11.55
CA THR A 537 -4.00 25.49 -12.75
C THR A 537 -3.91 24.11 -13.40
N VAL A 538 -2.77 23.42 -13.25
CA VAL A 538 -2.50 22.12 -13.88
C VAL A 538 -2.78 20.98 -12.91
N ALA A 539 -2.40 21.14 -11.63
CA ALA A 539 -2.37 20.09 -10.64
C ALA A 539 -3.13 20.48 -9.37
N ASN A 540 -4.06 19.63 -8.94
CA ASN A 540 -4.77 19.79 -7.67
C ASN A 540 -3.89 19.38 -6.48
N CYS A 541 -2.99 20.26 -6.08
CA CYS A 541 -2.03 20.05 -5.01
C CYS A 541 -2.02 21.22 -4.02
N THR A 542 -1.36 21.04 -2.87
CA THR A 542 -1.12 22.11 -1.90
C THR A 542 0.36 22.28 -1.64
N ASN A 543 0.74 23.48 -1.19
CA ASN A 543 2.11 23.74 -0.75
C ASN A 543 2.36 23.00 0.58
N VAL A 544 3.57 22.50 0.76
CA VAL A 544 4.04 21.88 1.99
C VAL A 544 4.23 22.97 3.04
N ASN A 545 3.88 22.68 4.30
CA ASN A 545 4.02 23.66 5.38
C ASN A 545 5.52 23.98 5.60
N GLY A 546 5.93 25.21 5.28
CA GLY A 546 7.30 25.70 5.48
C GLY A 546 8.09 25.97 4.21
N SER A 547 7.59 25.55 3.04
CA SER A 547 8.25 25.77 1.75
C SER A 547 7.36 26.56 0.79
N GLU A 548 7.95 27.22 -0.20
CA GLU A 548 7.23 27.82 -1.34
C GLU A 548 7.36 26.99 -2.62
N THR A 549 8.32 26.06 -2.67
CA THR A 549 8.72 25.29 -3.86
C THR A 549 8.28 23.82 -3.82
N HIS A 550 7.90 23.30 -2.66
CA HIS A 550 7.50 21.89 -2.47
C HIS A 550 5.98 21.73 -2.38
N PHE A 551 5.40 20.83 -3.18
CA PHE A 551 3.96 20.60 -3.24
C PHE A 551 3.62 19.13 -3.03
N CYS A 552 2.49 18.87 -2.39
CA CYS A 552 2.06 17.52 -2.05
C CYS A 552 0.59 17.28 -2.42
N ALA A 553 0.33 16.06 -2.87
CA ALA A 553 -0.98 15.53 -3.20
C ALA A 553 -0.99 13.99 -3.02
N GLN A 554 -2.15 13.37 -3.18
CA GLN A 554 -2.29 11.94 -3.32
C GLN A 554 -3.25 11.58 -4.44
N THR A 555 -3.11 10.40 -5.04
CA THR A 555 -3.99 9.93 -6.12
C THR A 555 -5.39 9.60 -5.59
N LEU A 556 -6.43 9.76 -6.40
CA LEU A 556 -7.80 9.55 -5.95
C LEU A 556 -8.13 8.07 -5.73
N SER A 557 -7.78 7.17 -6.67
CA SER A 557 -8.22 5.78 -6.64
C SER A 557 -7.40 4.92 -5.67
N LYS A 558 -6.06 5.03 -5.70
CA LYS A 558 -5.15 4.21 -4.88
C LYS A 558 -4.60 4.92 -3.65
N LYS A 559 -4.87 6.22 -3.47
CA LYS A 559 -4.35 7.04 -2.35
C LYS A 559 -2.82 7.00 -2.24
N GLN A 560 -2.14 6.96 -3.38
CA GLN A 560 -0.68 6.97 -3.45
C GLN A 560 -0.16 8.40 -3.38
N GLN A 561 0.98 8.63 -2.70
CA GLN A 561 1.56 9.97 -2.56
C GLN A 561 2.11 10.49 -3.89
N VAL A 562 1.90 11.77 -4.14
CA VAL A 562 2.43 12.53 -5.28
C VAL A 562 3.14 13.76 -4.72
N LEU A 563 4.45 13.84 -4.91
CA LEU A 563 5.30 14.92 -4.41
C LEU A 563 5.88 15.68 -5.59
N ILE A 564 5.73 16.99 -5.61
CA ILE A 564 6.18 17.86 -6.71
C ILE A 564 7.16 18.87 -6.14
N ALA A 565 8.39 18.90 -6.63
CA ALA A 565 9.37 19.95 -6.32
C ALA A 565 9.54 20.85 -7.55
N LEU A 566 9.30 22.15 -7.38
CA LEU A 566 9.56 23.16 -8.39
C LEU A 566 10.92 23.82 -8.14
N GLU A 567 11.85 23.62 -9.08
CA GLU A 567 13.12 24.33 -9.13
C GLU A 567 13.09 25.41 -10.23
N SER A 568 14.08 26.30 -10.25
CA SER A 568 14.08 27.47 -11.15
C SER A 568 14.01 27.12 -12.65
N LYS A 569 14.52 25.95 -13.04
CA LYS A 569 14.53 25.46 -14.43
C LYS A 569 14.05 24.01 -14.60
N GLN A 570 13.66 23.35 -13.52
CA GLN A 570 13.29 21.94 -13.53
C GLN A 570 12.09 21.69 -12.62
N VAL A 571 11.29 20.68 -12.94
CA VAL A 571 10.24 20.14 -12.09
C VAL A 571 10.50 18.68 -11.83
N HIS A 572 10.46 18.27 -10.57
CA HIS A 572 10.60 16.88 -10.16
C HIS A 572 9.26 16.39 -9.60
N VAL A 573 8.68 15.39 -10.25
CA VAL A 573 7.45 14.72 -9.80
C VAL A 573 7.83 13.33 -9.31
N HIS A 574 7.54 13.05 -8.04
CA HIS A 574 7.77 11.76 -7.41
C HIS A 574 6.43 11.06 -7.14
N CYS A 575 6.24 9.87 -7.70
CA CYS A 575 5.02 9.10 -7.53
C CYS A 575 5.28 7.61 -7.70
N GLU A 576 4.63 6.76 -6.89
CA GLU A 576 4.67 5.30 -7.05
C GLU A 576 4.02 4.82 -8.36
N ASN A 577 3.07 5.59 -8.90
CA ASN A 577 2.46 5.33 -10.19
C ASN A 577 3.22 6.05 -11.29
N ILE A 578 4.18 5.34 -11.89
CA ILE A 578 5.09 5.83 -12.92
C ILE A 578 4.34 6.51 -14.10
N VAL A 579 3.19 5.95 -14.51
CA VAL A 579 2.41 6.51 -15.63
C VAL A 579 1.82 7.86 -15.25
N LEU A 580 1.24 7.97 -14.05
CA LEU A 580 0.69 9.24 -13.56
C LEU A 580 1.79 10.27 -13.33
N GLY A 581 2.90 9.88 -12.72
CA GLY A 581 4.04 10.77 -12.45
C GLY A 581 4.66 11.36 -13.73
N SER A 582 4.93 10.50 -14.72
CA SER A 582 5.51 10.91 -16.01
C SER A 582 4.59 11.83 -16.83
N LEU A 583 3.29 11.49 -16.91
CA LEU A 583 2.31 12.30 -17.63
C LEU A 583 2.05 13.64 -16.93
N LEU A 584 1.95 13.64 -15.60
CA LEU A 584 1.80 14.88 -14.82
C LEU A 584 3.01 15.80 -14.99
N CYS A 585 4.22 15.26 -14.99
CA CYS A 585 5.44 16.02 -15.26
C CYS A 585 5.40 16.66 -16.66
N THR A 586 4.97 15.89 -17.67
CA THR A 586 4.81 16.38 -19.05
C THR A 586 3.75 17.49 -19.15
N ASP A 587 2.62 17.35 -18.46
CA ASP A 587 1.55 18.34 -18.44
C ASP A 587 2.00 19.67 -17.78
N ILE A 588 2.80 19.59 -16.71
CA ILE A 588 3.38 20.77 -16.04
C ILE A 588 4.37 21.48 -16.97
N VAL A 589 5.26 20.73 -17.64
CA VAL A 589 6.21 21.28 -18.62
C VAL A 589 5.47 21.94 -19.78
N LYS A 590 4.41 21.31 -20.30
CA LYS A 590 3.61 21.87 -21.39
C LYS A 590 2.96 23.19 -21.00
N LYS A 591 2.48 23.32 -19.76
CA LYS A 591 1.91 24.58 -19.28
C LYS A 591 2.93 25.72 -19.26
N SER A 592 4.16 25.44 -18.88
CA SER A 592 5.27 26.42 -18.96
C SER A 592 5.53 26.89 -20.40
N LEU A 593 5.28 26.02 -21.40
CA LEU A 593 5.40 26.39 -22.81
C LEU A 593 4.23 27.25 -23.31
N GLU A 594 3.01 26.99 -22.86
CA GLU A 594 1.79 27.71 -23.28
C GLU A 594 1.71 29.15 -22.74
N LEU A 595 2.35 29.45 -21.61
CA LEU A 595 2.42 30.82 -21.07
C LEU A 595 3.24 31.77 -21.97
N ASN A 596 3.99 31.22 -22.93
CA ASN A 596 4.87 31.95 -23.85
C ASN A 596 4.31 32.15 -25.26
N SER A 597 3.08 31.70 -25.52
CA SER A 597 2.36 31.83 -26.80
C SER A 597 1.10 32.64 -26.63
#